data_AF-A0A5J4TEP4-F1
#
_entry.id   AF-A0A5J4TEP4-F1
#
_cell.length_a   1.000
_cell.length_b   1.000
_cell.length_c   1.000
_cell.angle_alpha   90.00
_cell.angle_beta   90.00
_cell.angle_gamma   90.00
#
_symmetry.space_group_name_H-M   'P 1'
#
loop_
_entity.id
_entity.type
_entity.pdbx_description
1 polymer ?
#
loop_
_entity_poly.entity_id
_entity_poly.type
_entity_poly.pdbx_seq_one_letter_code
_entity_poly.pdbx_strand_id
1 'polypeptide(L)'
;MFNKKHVRPSCVKDDILWDLVTKMLAFDRKDRLSAAEALHHPFFENQQAINEIPKEKAFHVLTLIASETRIKIYQKKNPYP
;
A
#
# COMPACT_ATOMS: atom_id res chain seq x y z
N MET A 1 -3.53 -28.73 12.46
CA MET A 1 -3.32 -27.45 11.74
C MET A 1 -2.43 -26.58 12.62
N PHE A 2 -1.18 -26.32 12.23
CA PHE A 2 -0.31 -25.41 12.98
C PHE A 2 -0.65 -23.97 12.59
N ASN A 3 -1.41 -23.27 13.44
CA ASN A 3 -1.57 -21.83 13.31
C ASN A 3 -0.23 -21.16 13.68
N LYS A 4 0.70 -21.06 12.72
CA LYS A 4 1.93 -20.29 12.88
C LYS A 4 1.56 -18.81 12.85
N LYS A 5 1.22 -18.26 14.02
CA LYS A 5 1.04 -16.82 14.20
C LYS A 5 2.38 -16.20 14.56
N HIS A 6 2.68 -15.05 13.97
CA HIS A 6 3.81 -14.24 14.37
C HIS A 6 3.59 -13.75 15.81
N VAL A 7 4.59 -13.92 16.67
CA VAL A 7 4.55 -13.39 18.04
C VAL A 7 4.98 -11.93 17.97
N ARG A 8 4.10 -11.02 18.42
CA ARG A 8 4.40 -9.59 18.45
C ARG A 8 5.47 -9.29 19.51
N PRO A 9 6.62 -8.72 19.13
CA PRO A 9 7.60 -8.24 20.10
C PRO A 9 7.02 -7.08 20.91
N SER A 10 7.34 -6.99 22.20
CA SER A 10 6.86 -5.92 23.10
C SER A 10 7.36 -4.52 22.72
N CYS A 11 8.42 -4.42 21.91
CA CYS A 11 8.94 -3.15 21.39
C CYS A 11 8.06 -2.55 20.27
N VAL A 12 7.26 -3.37 19.58
CA VAL A 12 6.39 -2.90 18.49
C VAL A 12 5.06 -2.44 19.09
N LYS A 13 4.90 -1.12 19.25
CA LYS A 13 3.69 -0.51 19.84
C LYS A 13 2.61 -0.17 18.82
N ASP A 14 2.99 0.00 17.56
CA ASP A 14 2.08 0.40 16.49
C ASP A 14 1.33 -0.83 15.95
N ASP A 15 0.01 -0.80 16.03
CA ASP A 15 -0.88 -1.88 15.59
C ASP A 15 -0.98 -1.96 14.06
N ILE A 16 -0.93 -0.81 13.38
CA ILE A 16 -1.02 -0.71 11.92
C ILE A 16 0.25 -1.26 11.28
N LEU A 17 1.42 -0.92 11.84
CA LEU A 17 2.69 -1.49 11.42
C LEU A 17 2.71 -3.01 11.61
N TRP A 18 2.26 -3.47 12.78
CA TRP A 18 2.26 -4.91 13.09
C TRP A 18 1.32 -5.70 12.17
N ASP A 19 0.15 -5.15 11.85
CA ASP A 19 -0.81 -5.75 10.92
C ASP A 19 -0.20 -5.90 9.51
N LEU A 20 0.47 -4.85 9.01
CA LEU A 20 1.17 -4.89 7.72
C LEU A 20 2.22 -6.01 7.69
N VAL A 21 3.12 -6.05 8.68
CA VAL A 21 4.21 -7.04 8.74
C VAL A 21 3.66 -8.46 8.82
N THR A 22 2.61 -8.67 9.62
CA THR A 22 1.99 -10.00 9.78
C THR A 22 1.42 -10.51 8.45
N LYS A 23 0.78 -9.64 7.67
CA LYS A 23 0.22 -9.97 6.36
C LYS A 23 1.29 -10.13 5.26
N MET A 24 2.38 -9.36 5.30
CA MET A 24 3.51 -9.51 4.37
C MET A 24 4.30 -10.80 4.62
N LEU A 25 4.40 -11.22 5.89
CA LEU A 25 5.12 -12.42 6.31
C LEU A 25 4.19 -13.62 6.51
N ALA A 26 2.98 -13.60 5.95
CA ALA A 26 2.07 -14.73 6.05
C ALA A 26 2.73 -16.03 5.52
N PHE A 27 2.58 -17.11 6.29
CA PHE A 27 3.19 -18.40 5.99
C PHE A 27 2.56 -19.04 4.76
N ASP A 28 1.23 -19.00 4.65
CA ASP A 28 0.53 -19.39 3.43
C ASP A 28 0.74 -18.30 2.37
N ARG A 29 1.08 -18.73 1.16
CA ARG A 29 1.23 -17.83 0.01
C ARG A 29 -0.10 -17.17 -0.36
N LYS A 30 -1.23 -17.85 -0.13
CA LYS A 30 -2.57 -17.32 -0.45
C LYS A 30 -2.98 -16.16 0.47
N ASP A 31 -2.48 -16.17 1.71
CA ASP A 31 -2.76 -15.14 2.70
C ASP A 31 -1.72 -14.00 2.67
N ARG A 32 -0.68 -14.13 1.85
CA ARG A 32 0.40 -13.15 1.74
C ARG A 32 -0.02 -12.00 0.84
N LEU A 33 0.05 -10.77 1.37
CA LEU A 33 -0.18 -9.56 0.58
C LEU A 33 0.78 -9.49 -0.60
N SER A 34 0.24 -9.15 -1.76
CA SER A 34 1.07 -8.69 -2.88
C SER A 34 1.67 -7.31 -2.58
N ALA A 35 2.73 -6.95 -3.29
CA ALA A 35 3.35 -5.63 -3.14
C ALA A 35 2.37 -4.48 -3.45
N ALA A 36 1.46 -4.68 -4.41
CA ALA A 36 0.44 -3.71 -4.77
C ALA A 36 -0.59 -3.53 -3.65
N GLU A 37 -1.09 -4.62 -3.07
CA GLU A 37 -2.03 -4.55 -1.95
C GLU A 37 -1.38 -3.99 -0.67
N ALA A 38 -0.11 -4.32 -0.44
CA ALA A 38 0.65 -3.76 0.67
C ALA A 38 0.80 -2.23 0.55
N LEU A 39 0.94 -1.70 -0.66
CA LEU A 39 1.03 -0.25 -0.90
C LEU A 39 -0.27 0.49 -0.55
N HIS A 40 -1.41 -0.18 -0.68
CA HIS A 40 -2.73 0.33 -0.27
C HIS A 40 -3.04 0.14 1.22
N HIS A 41 -2.08 -0.33 2.01
CA HIS A 41 -2.27 -0.52 3.43
C HIS A 41 -2.34 0.84 4.16
N PRO A 42 -3.14 0.99 5.24
CA PRO A 42 -3.22 2.22 6.04
C PRO A 42 -1.88 2.73 6.59
N PHE A 43 -0.87 1.85 6.64
CA PHE A 43 0.50 2.23 7.00
C PHE A 43 1.10 3.25 6.01
N PHE A 44 0.82 3.10 4.71
CA PHE A 44 1.34 3.97 3.65
C PHE A 44 0.34 5.04 3.19
N GLU A 45 -0.96 4.84 3.41
CA GLU A 45 -2.01 5.80 3.01
C GLU A 45 -2.36 6.82 4.10
N ASN A 46 -1.82 6.68 5.32
CA ASN A 46 -2.09 7.67 6.37
C ASN A 46 -1.46 9.04 6.03
N GLN A 47 -2.06 10.12 6.57
CA GLN A 47 -1.57 11.48 6.34
C GLN A 47 -0.11 11.67 6.76
N GLN A 48 0.35 10.93 7.78
CA GLN A 48 1.72 10.98 8.27
C GLN A 48 2.72 10.48 7.21
N ALA A 49 2.44 9.34 6.58
CA ALA A 49 3.26 8.74 5.53
C ALA A 49 3.30 9.64 4.30
N ILE A 50 2.17 10.25 3.93
CA ILE A 50 2.11 11.23 2.83
C ILE A 50 3.00 12.44 3.13
N ASN A 51 3.04 12.90 4.38
CA ASN A 51 3.88 14.02 4.81
C ASN A 51 5.37 13.67 4.90
N GLU A 52 5.71 12.40 5.13
CA GLU A 52 7.09 11.90 5.19
C GLU A 52 7.71 11.65 3.81
N ILE A 53 6.90 11.59 2.75
CA ILE A 53 7.40 11.50 1.38
C ILE A 53 8.10 12.83 1.03
N PRO A 54 9.41 12.82 0.70
CA PRO A 54 10.11 14.04 0.29
C PRO A 54 9.41 14.69 -0.90
N LYS A 55 9.29 16.02 -0.89
CA LYS A 55 8.57 16.79 -1.94
C LYS A 55 9.07 16.48 -3.36
N GLU A 56 10.36 16.20 -3.51
CA GLU A 56 10.99 15.80 -4.77
C GLU A 56 10.44 14.47 -5.32
N LYS A 57 10.11 13.52 -4.43
CA LYS A 57 9.48 12.24 -4.81
C LYS A 57 7.96 12.37 -4.94
N ALA A 58 7.35 13.24 -4.13
CA ALA A 58 5.91 13.53 -4.23
C ALA A 58 5.55 14.07 -5.61
N PHE A 59 6.41 14.89 -6.23
CA PHE A 59 6.20 15.38 -7.59
C PHE A 59 6.08 14.24 -8.62
N HIS A 60 6.93 13.21 -8.53
CA HIS A 60 6.87 12.05 -9.44
C HIS A 60 5.60 11.23 -9.24
N VAL A 61 5.20 10.99 -7.97
CA VAL A 61 3.98 10.25 -7.63
C VAL A 61 2.72 11.02 -8.06
N LEU A 62 2.66 12.33 -7.79
CA LEU A 62 1.57 13.20 -8.24
C LEU A 62 1.49 13.29 -9.77
N THR A 63 2.64 13.30 -10.46
CA THR A 63 2.69 13.27 -11.93
C THR A 63 2.16 11.95 -12.48
N LEU A 64 2.50 10.83 -11.86
CA LEU A 64 1.97 9.51 -12.21
C LEU A 64 0.44 9.46 -12.00
N ILE A 65 -0.05 9.89 -10.84
CA ILE A 65 -1.50 9.94 -10.54
C ILE A 65 -2.24 10.89 -11.50
N ALA A 66 -1.66 12.05 -11.81
CA ALA A 66 -2.21 13.00 -12.78
C ALA A 66 -2.22 12.42 -14.21
N SER A 67 -1.21 11.63 -14.58
CA SER A 67 -1.17 10.94 -15.87
C SER A 67 -2.21 9.82 -15.96
N GLU A 68 -2.41 9.05 -14.90
CA GLU A 68 -3.41 7.97 -14.85
C GLU A 68 -4.84 8.52 -14.88
N THR A 69 -5.12 9.59 -14.13
CA THR A 69 -6.42 10.27 -14.18
C THR A 69 -6.69 10.86 -15.57
N ARG A 70 -5.68 11.47 -16.20
CA ARG A 70 -5.76 11.95 -17.57
C ARG A 70 -6.07 10.80 -18.54
N ILE A 71 -5.37 9.66 -18.46
CA ILE A 71 -5.63 8.47 -19.29
C ILE A 71 -7.05 7.93 -19.09
N LYS A 72 -7.51 7.80 -17.83
CA LYS A 72 -8.88 7.36 -17.52
C LYS A 72 -9.95 8.31 -18.06
N ILE A 73 -9.71 9.63 -17.99
CA ILE A 73 -10.60 10.64 -18.58
C ILE A 73 -10.65 10.50 -20.11
N TYR A 74 -9.50 10.27 -20.77
CA TYR A 74 -9.46 10.05 -22.22
C TYR A 74 -10.21 8.77 -22.62
N GLN A 75 -10.02 7.67 -21.92
CA GLN A 75 -10.73 6.41 -22.18
C GLN A 75 -12.24 6.51 -21.93
N LYS A 76 -12.67 7.31 -20.93
CA LYS A 76 -14.09 7.55 -20.66
C LYS A 76 -14.74 8.50 -21.67
N LYS A 77 -13.99 9.48 -22.18
CA LYS A 77 -14.48 10.42 -23.21
C LYS A 77 -14.45 9.84 -24.62
N ASN A 78 -13.55 8.89 -24.86
CA ASN A 78 -13.48 8.10 -26.08
C ASN A 78 -13.48 6.61 -25.70
N PRO A 79 -14.63 6.07 -25.24
CA PRO A 79 -14.78 4.63 -25.21
C PRO A 79 -14.66 4.18 -26.67
N TYR A 80 -13.69 3.32 -26.99
CA TYR A 80 -13.56 2.79 -28.35
C TYR A 80 -14.91 2.24 -28.83
N PRO A 81 -15.26 2.38 -30.13
CA PRO A 81 -16.53 1.92 -30.69
C PRO A 81 -16.75 0.42 -30.50
#